data_AF-A0A544TNP0-F1
#
_entry.id   AF-A0A544TNP0-F1
#
_cell.length_a   1.000
_cell.length_b   1.000
_cell.length_c   1.000
_cell.angle_alpha   90.00
_cell.angle_beta   90.00
_cell.angle_gamma   90.00
#
_symmetry.space_group_name_H-M   'P 1'
#
loop_
_entity.id
_entity.type
_entity.pdbx_description
1 polymer ?
#
loop_
_entity_poly.entity_id
_entity_poly.type
_entity_poly.pdbx_seq_one_letter_code
_entity_poly.pdbx_strand_id
1 'polypeptide(L)'
;MYEDFDLLSFLVGLPLAIVVMVIVFLIMRRIGKKRRWFDERYIRIHEKARSLSWLVTTITILIVWMIIIVMEGPSFAFFLLTGIWVVHMSSYGIGAIIANKSN
;
A
#
# COMPACT_ATOMS: atom_id res chain seq x y z
N MET A 1 -42.28 -0.01 34.33
CA MET A 1 -42.80 -0.98 33.35
C MET A 1 -41.61 -1.63 32.65
N TYR A 2 -40.88 -2.47 33.40
CA TYR A 2 -39.95 -3.46 32.89
C TYR A 2 -40.55 -4.78 33.36
N GLU A 3 -41.57 -5.24 32.65
CA GLU A 3 -42.12 -6.57 32.86
C GLU A 3 -41.29 -7.51 31.98
N ASP A 4 -40.81 -8.59 32.61
CA ASP A 4 -40.12 -9.73 32.01
C ASP A 4 -38.68 -9.52 31.51
N PHE A 5 -37.74 -9.22 32.43
CA PHE A 5 -36.35 -9.58 32.19
C PHE A 5 -36.23 -11.11 32.23
N ASP A 6 -36.32 -11.73 31.06
CA ASP A 6 -36.22 -13.17 30.92
C ASP A 6 -34.76 -13.62 31.14
N LEU A 7 -34.48 -13.97 32.40
CA LEU A 7 -33.20 -14.49 32.89
C LEU A 7 -32.69 -15.65 32.03
N LEU A 8 -33.60 -16.44 31.45
CA LEU A 8 -33.28 -17.53 30.53
C LEU A 8 -32.71 -17.00 29.21
N SER A 9 -33.35 -15.99 28.61
CA SER A 9 -32.86 -15.30 27.42
C SER A 9 -31.48 -14.66 27.66
N PHE A 10 -31.24 -14.08 28.85
CA PHE A 10 -29.92 -13.54 29.21
C PHE A 10 -28.85 -14.63 29.39
N LEU A 11 -29.20 -15.72 30.08
CA LEU A 11 -28.30 -16.87 30.31
C LEU A 11 -27.98 -17.66 29.04
N VAL A 12 -28.84 -17.62 28.01
CA VAL A 12 -28.60 -18.24 26.70
C VAL A 12 -27.90 -17.28 25.73
N GLY A 13 -28.21 -15.98 25.81
CA GLY A 13 -27.60 -14.95 24.98
C GLY A 13 -26.09 -14.79 25.22
N LEU A 14 -25.64 -14.90 26.48
CA LEU A 14 -24.22 -14.79 26.84
C LEU A 14 -23.35 -15.91 26.22
N PRO A 15 -23.67 -17.21 26.38
CA PRO A 15 -22.96 -18.30 25.70
C PRO A 15 -22.97 -18.14 24.18
N LEU A 16 -24.11 -17.76 23.59
CA LEU A 16 -24.22 -17.56 22.16
C LEU A 16 -23.29 -16.44 21.67
N ALA A 17 -23.23 -15.32 22.39
CA ALA A 17 -22.33 -14.22 22.09
C ALA A 17 -20.85 -14.64 22.18
N ILE A 18 -20.48 -15.44 23.19
CA ILE A 18 -19.13 -16.00 23.32
C ILE A 18 -18.79 -16.88 22.11
N VAL A 19 -19.70 -17.76 21.70
CA VAL A 19 -19.51 -18.64 20.53
C VAL A 19 -19.32 -17.81 19.26
N VAL A 20 -20.16 -16.80 19.03
CA VAL A 20 -20.04 -15.90 17.87
C VAL A 20 -18.71 -15.15 17.89
N MET A 21 -18.30 -14.61 19.05
CA MET A 21 -16.99 -13.94 19.19
C MET A 21 -15.83 -14.88 18.86
N VAL A 22 -15.88 -16.13 19.34
CA VAL A 22 -14.84 -17.12 19.06
C VAL A 22 -14.78 -17.44 17.56
N ILE A 23 -15.93 -17.62 16.90
CA ILE A 23 -15.99 -17.87 15.46
C ILE A 23 -15.39 -16.71 14.67
N VAL A 24 -15.81 -15.48 14.97
CA VAL A 24 -15.29 -14.27 14.32
C VAL A 24 -13.79 -14.13 14.56
N PHE A 25 -13.32 -14.36 15.78
CA PHE A 25 -11.90 -14.33 16.12
C PHE A 25 -11.09 -15.35 15.31
N LEU A 26 -11.56 -16.59 15.18
CA LEU A 26 -10.86 -17.63 14.42
C LEU A 26 -10.80 -17.30 12.93
N ILE A 27 -11.87 -16.75 12.35
CA ILE A 27 -11.90 -16.30 10.95
C ILE A 27 -10.90 -15.14 10.76
N MET A 28 -10.96 -14.12 11.61
CA MET A 28 -10.06 -12.96 11.51
C MET A 28 -8.60 -13.34 11.77
N ARG A 29 -8.32 -14.29 12.66
CA ARG A 29 -6.96 -14.82 12.89
C ARG A 29 -6.41 -15.53 11.65
N ARG A 30 -7.23 -16.32 10.95
CA ARG A 30 -6.81 -16.98 9.69
C ARG A 30 -6.56 -15.96 8.58
N ILE A 31 -7.46 -14.99 8.40
CA ILE A 31 -7.33 -13.97 7.37
C ILE A 31 -6.14 -13.06 7.66
N GLY A 32 -5.98 -12.61 8.91
CA GLY A 32 -4.88 -11.75 9.34
C GLY A 32 -3.51 -12.41 9.19
N LYS A 33 -3.40 -13.73 9.49
CA LYS A 33 -2.16 -14.49 9.20
C LYS A 33 -1.87 -14.59 7.71
N LYS A 34 -2.88 -14.88 6.87
CA LYS A 34 -2.70 -14.98 5.40
C LYS A 34 -2.31 -13.64 4.78
N ARG A 35 -2.92 -12.53 5.24
CA ARG A 35 -2.70 -11.18 4.71
C ARG A 35 -1.58 -10.42 5.42
N ARG A 36 -0.90 -11.05 6.39
CA ARG A 36 0.16 -10.45 7.22
C ARG A 36 -0.25 -9.10 7.81
N TRP A 37 -1.50 -8.96 8.28
CA TRP A 37 -2.06 -7.70 8.75
C TRP A 37 -1.29 -7.05 9.90
N PHE A 38 -0.58 -7.84 10.69
CA PHE A 38 0.25 -7.36 11.81
C PHE A 38 1.75 -7.34 11.48
N ASP A 39 2.13 -7.56 10.22
CA ASP A 39 3.52 -7.49 9.75
C ASP A 39 3.80 -6.11 9.17
N GLU A 40 3.91 -5.12 10.07
CA GLU A 40 4.31 -3.77 9.70
C GLU A 40 5.70 -3.74 9.02
N ARG A 41 6.54 -4.74 9.31
CA ARG A 41 7.86 -4.86 8.71
C ARG A 41 7.75 -5.13 7.21
N TYR A 42 6.81 -5.98 6.78
CA TYR A 42 6.56 -6.22 5.36
C TYR A 42 6.14 -4.94 4.61
N ILE A 43 5.22 -4.17 5.19
CA ILE A 43 4.73 -2.90 4.61
C ILE A 43 5.88 -1.89 4.53
N ARG A 44 6.60 -1.67 5.64
CA ARG A 44 7.77 -0.76 5.68
C ARG A 44 8.86 -1.14 4.68
N ILE A 45 9.15 -2.44 4.53
CA ILE A 45 10.14 -2.89 3.54
C ILE A 45 9.67 -2.58 2.12
N HIS A 46 8.40 -2.85 1.79
CA HIS A 46 7.88 -2.59 0.44
C HIS A 46 7.81 -1.10 0.10
N GLU A 47 7.37 -0.27 1.04
CA GLU A 47 7.35 1.19 0.87
C GLU A 47 8.75 1.74 0.67
N LYS A 48 9.70 1.31 1.51
CA LYS A 48 11.11 1.73 1.39
C LYS A 48 11.75 1.21 0.11
N ALA A 49 11.49 -0.03 -0.28
CA ALA A 49 11.99 -0.61 -1.52
C ALA A 49 11.44 0.13 -2.76
N ARG A 50 10.14 0.49 -2.77
CA ARG A 50 9.54 1.28 -3.85
C ARG A 50 10.17 2.68 -3.94
N SER A 51 10.37 3.35 -2.81
CA SER A 51 11.03 4.66 -2.75
C SER A 51 12.49 4.60 -3.24
N LEU A 52 13.27 3.61 -2.78
CA LEU A 52 14.64 3.39 -3.23
C LEU A 52 14.70 3.05 -4.71
N SER A 53 13.82 2.17 -5.20
CA SER A 53 13.73 1.83 -6.62
C SER A 53 13.46 3.08 -7.46
N TRP A 54 12.55 3.96 -7.01
CA TRP A 54 12.24 5.18 -7.72
C TRP A 54 13.45 6.13 -7.77
N LEU A 55 14.15 6.32 -6.65
CA LEU A 55 15.39 7.08 -6.58
C LEU A 55 16.45 6.54 -7.55
N VAL A 56 16.70 5.23 -7.53
CA VAL A 56 17.67 4.58 -8.41
C VAL A 56 17.30 4.82 -9.88
N THR A 57 16.04 4.62 -10.26
CA THR A 57 15.59 4.88 -11.64
C THR A 57 15.73 6.34 -12.05
N THR A 58 15.47 7.29 -11.14
CA THR A 58 15.68 8.72 -11.40
C THR A 58 17.15 9.01 -11.70
N ILE A 59 18.07 8.51 -10.89
CA ILE A 59 19.52 8.65 -11.12
C ILE A 59 19.92 8.03 -12.45
N THR A 60 19.46 6.80 -12.73
CA THR A 60 19.78 6.10 -13.98
C THR A 60 19.29 6.87 -15.19
N ILE A 61 18.05 7.39 -15.18
CA ILE A 61 17.53 8.20 -16.29
C ILE A 61 18.40 9.43 -16.50
N LEU A 62 18.77 10.16 -15.45
CA LEU A 62 19.61 11.36 -15.56
C LEU A 62 21.00 11.07 -16.13
N ILE A 63 21.64 9.96 -15.71
CA ILE A 63 22.94 9.55 -16.23
C ILE A 63 22.84 9.21 -17.72
N VAL A 64 21.86 8.39 -18.11
CA VAL A 64 21.65 8.00 -19.52
C VAL A 64 21.33 9.22 -20.36
N TRP A 65 20.54 10.17 -19.82
CA TRP A 65 20.21 11.40 -20.53
C TRP A 65 21.45 12.24 -20.81
N MET A 66 22.32 12.40 -19.83
CA MET A 66 23.58 13.12 -19.98
C MET A 66 24.48 12.46 -21.04
N ILE A 67 24.57 11.13 -21.05
CA ILE A 67 25.33 10.38 -22.07
C ILE A 67 24.78 10.68 -23.46
N ILE A 68 23.46 10.62 -23.66
CA ILE A 68 22.84 10.88 -24.97
C ILE A 68 23.13 12.31 -25.44
N ILE A 69 23.02 13.30 -24.54
CA ILE A 69 23.31 14.71 -24.87
C ILE A 69 24.75 14.88 -25.36
N VAL A 70 25.72 14.23 -24.70
CA VAL A 70 27.15 14.34 -25.05
C VAL A 70 27.50 13.57 -26.32
N MET A 71 26.93 12.37 -26.50
CA MET A 71 27.28 11.46 -27.58
C MET A 71 26.57 11.76 -28.90
N GLU A 72 25.26 12.03 -28.83
CA GLU A 72 24.39 12.13 -30.00
C GLU A 72 23.76 13.52 -30.16
N GLY A 73 23.78 14.34 -29.09
CA GLY A 73 23.06 15.61 -29.06
C GLY A 73 21.53 15.41 -29.06
N PRO A 74 20.75 16.40 -29.54
CA PRO A 74 19.30 16.32 -29.59
C PRO A 74 18.84 15.40 -30.75
N SER A 75 18.95 14.09 -30.52
CA SER A 75 18.50 13.01 -31.41
C SER A 75 17.13 12.45 -30.99
N PHE A 76 16.60 11.47 -31.74
CA PHE A 76 15.37 10.77 -31.35
C PHE A 76 15.46 10.12 -29.95
N ALA A 77 16.62 9.58 -29.59
CA ALA A 77 16.84 8.96 -28.27
C ALA A 77 16.70 9.98 -27.14
N PHE A 78 17.16 11.23 -27.36
CA PHE A 78 16.99 12.32 -26.40
C PHE A 78 15.51 12.63 -26.14
N PHE A 79 14.70 12.73 -27.20
CA PHE A 79 13.27 13.03 -27.06
C PHE A 79 12.49 11.86 -26.43
N LEU A 80 12.83 10.61 -26.77
CA LEU A 80 12.26 9.44 -26.11
C LEU A 80 12.57 9.45 -24.60
N LEU A 81 13.83 9.69 -24.23
CA LEU A 81 14.21 9.70 -22.81
C LEU A 81 13.57 10.89 -22.06
N THR A 82 13.38 12.03 -22.75
CA THR A 82 12.63 13.17 -22.21
C THR A 82 11.17 12.79 -21.95
N GLY A 83 10.54 12.06 -22.87
CA GLY A 83 9.18 11.54 -22.68
C GLY A 83 9.09 10.59 -21.48
N ILE A 84 10.05 9.67 -21.34
CA ILE A 84 10.15 8.77 -20.17
C ILE A 84 10.32 9.58 -18.88
N TRP A 85 11.17 10.60 -18.89
CA TRP A 85 11.39 11.47 -17.72
C TRP A 85 10.10 12.18 -17.29
N VAL A 86 9.36 12.76 -18.24
CA VAL A 86 8.08 13.41 -17.95
C VAL A 86 7.09 12.42 -17.33
N VAL A 87 6.92 11.25 -17.95
CA VAL A 87 6.03 10.19 -17.42
C VAL A 87 6.45 9.75 -16.01
N HIS A 88 7.75 9.53 -15.78
CA HIS A 88 8.30 9.13 -14.50
C HIS A 88 8.01 10.14 -13.39
N MET A 89 8.25 11.44 -13.66
CA MET A 89 7.98 12.52 -12.70
C MET A 89 6.49 12.77 -12.49
N SER A 90 5.68 12.73 -13.56
CA SER A 90 4.22 12.86 -13.44
C SER A 90 3.62 11.71 -12.64
N SER A 91 4.11 10.47 -12.82
CA SER A 91 3.64 9.31 -12.05
C SER A 91 3.90 9.48 -10.56
N TYR A 92 5.05 10.04 -10.19
CA TYR A 92 5.37 10.37 -8.80
C TYR A 92 4.45 11.45 -8.26
N GLY A 93 4.25 12.53 -9.01
CA GLY A 93 3.34 13.61 -8.63
C GLY A 93 1.91 13.12 -8.37
N ILE A 94 1.36 12.31 -9.28
CA ILE A 94 0.02 11.71 -9.11
C ILE A 94 0.01 10.77 -7.90
N GLY A 95 1.01 9.90 -7.76
CA GLY A 95 1.13 8.98 -6.64
C GLY A 95 1.21 9.71 -5.30
N ALA A 96 1.95 10.81 -5.22
CA ALA A 96 2.06 11.65 -4.04
C ALA A 96 0.73 12.34 -3.69
N ILE A 97 0.00 12.87 -4.68
CA ILE A 97 -1.32 13.46 -4.45
C ILE A 97 -2.30 12.41 -3.89
N ILE A 98 -2.31 11.21 -4.45
CA ILE A 98 -3.18 10.12 -3.99
C ILE A 98 -2.80 9.71 -2.56
N ALA A 99 -1.50 9.52 -2.27
CA ALA A 99 -1.04 9.15 -0.94
C ALA A 99 -1.34 10.24 0.10
N ASN A 100 -1.19 11.52 -0.25
CA ASN A 100 -1.48 12.64 0.65
C ASN A 100 -2.97 12.76 0.99
N LYS A 101 -3.88 12.37 0.09
CA LYS A 101 -5.33 12.31 0.39
C LYS A 101 -5.70 11.20 1.37
N SER A 102 -4.82 10.21 1.55
CA SER A 102 -5.04 9.04 2.41
C SER A 102 -4.39 9.16 3.79
N ASN A 103 -3.61 10.22 4.02
CA ASN A 103 -3.04 10.60 5.32
C ASN A 103 -3.95 11.62 6.01
#